data_AF-A0A1L0G505-F1
#
_entry.id   AF-A0A1L0G505-F1
#
_cell.length_a   1.000
_cell.length_b   1.000
_cell.length_c   1.000
_cell.angle_alpha   90.00
_cell.angle_beta   90.00
_cell.angle_gamma   90.00
#
_symmetry.space_group_name_H-M   'P 1'
#
loop_
_entity.id
_entity.type
_entity.pdbx_description
1 polymer ?
#
loop_
_entity_poly.entity_id
_entity_poly.type
_entity_poly.pdbx_seq_one_letter_code
_entity_poly.pdbx_strand_id
1 'polypeptide(L)'
;MSFNLNVRHRSRLSHADVKLILFLIVQIKPFKYVGDRTLSQSRKWDLIQQKLEQHKLRSHHPAGVVPTVRTLQRQMATALQRAQHRHQTDHYVPFLVFTTLSRSSPLVDLELAVLELYNLSEAYKTGQTVGPLPEQVSQALEGDLLADVDLELPESEPTRAHSDVLDHLRRSLLLGPDRDDSEVPESVAPIVSRIRMVLEQNRTFYNECLLMLRLQSAAMNERLIKLEELVIASGKTMDLRKQELEDEFKQKTERERVLRSILLLLN
;
A
#
# COMPACT_ATOMS: atom_id res chain seq x y z
N MET A 1 60.86 -3.92 11.85
CA MET A 1 59.98 -4.39 10.76
C MET A 1 58.57 -3.92 11.09
N SER A 2 58.12 -2.86 10.41
CA SER A 2 56.82 -2.24 10.67
C SER A 2 55.75 -2.96 9.86
N PHE A 3 54.83 -3.65 10.53
CA PHE A 3 53.70 -4.31 9.87
C PHE A 3 52.73 -3.26 9.34
N ASN A 4 52.48 -3.36 8.03
CA ASN A 4 51.58 -2.52 7.25
C ASN A 4 50.22 -2.36 7.94
N LEU A 5 49.82 -1.10 8.10
CA LEU A 5 48.46 -0.68 8.40
C LEU A 5 47.53 -1.35 7.39
N ASN A 6 46.66 -2.24 7.89
CA ASN A 6 45.51 -2.75 7.16
C ASN A 6 44.71 -1.54 6.65
N VAL A 7 44.95 -1.16 5.40
CA VAL A 7 44.06 -0.30 4.63
C VAL A 7 42.77 -1.07 4.51
N ARG A 8 41.85 -0.85 5.46
CA ARG A 8 40.45 -1.24 5.34
C ARG A 8 39.95 -0.55 4.09
N HIS A 9 39.99 -1.26 2.96
CA HIS A 9 39.33 -0.83 1.74
C HIS A 9 37.90 -0.48 2.14
N ARG A 10 37.56 0.81 2.10
CA ARG A 10 36.19 1.26 2.35
C ARG A 10 35.33 0.58 1.28
N SER A 11 34.67 -0.51 1.65
CA SER A 11 33.75 -1.22 0.77
C SER A 11 32.67 -0.23 0.37
N ARG A 12 32.73 0.23 -0.90
CA ARG A 12 31.70 1.10 -1.46
C ARG A 12 30.41 0.28 -1.50
N LEU A 13 29.35 0.82 -0.91
CA LEU A 13 28.02 0.24 -1.05
C LEU A 13 27.65 0.20 -2.52
N SER A 14 27.17 -0.96 -2.97
CA SER A 14 26.68 -1.11 -4.33
C SER A 14 25.42 -0.25 -4.54
N HIS A 15 25.10 0.06 -5.79
CA HIS A 15 23.85 0.77 -6.08
C HIS A 15 22.62 -0.04 -5.62
N ALA A 16 22.67 -1.37 -5.77
CA ALA A 16 21.62 -2.27 -5.29
C ALA A 16 21.47 -2.21 -3.76
N ASP A 17 22.59 -2.18 -3.01
CA ASP A 17 22.58 -2.03 -1.56
C ASP A 17 21.91 -0.72 -1.14
N VAL A 18 22.21 0.39 -1.82
CA VAL A 18 21.61 1.69 -1.52
C VAL A 18 20.10 1.66 -1.77
N LYS A 19 19.64 1.08 -2.88
CA LYS A 19 18.20 0.94 -3.16
C LYS A 19 17.51 0.11 -2.08
N LEU A 20 18.08 -1.01 -1.71
CA LEU A 20 17.54 -1.89 -0.67
C LEU A 20 17.48 -1.19 0.69
N ILE A 21 18.52 -0.44 1.06
CA ILE A 21 18.54 0.36 2.29
C ILE A 21 17.38 1.36 2.31
N LEU A 22 17.18 2.13 1.24
CA LEU A 22 16.10 3.11 1.19
C LEU A 22 14.72 2.45 1.22
N PHE A 23 14.55 1.34 0.52
CA PHE A 23 13.33 0.56 0.56
C PHE A 23 13.00 0.06 1.98
N LEU A 24 13.99 -0.47 2.71
CA LEU A 24 13.81 -0.90 4.10
C LEU A 24 13.51 0.27 5.04
N ILE A 25 14.10 1.45 4.81
CA ILE A 25 13.78 2.68 5.56
C ILE A 25 12.31 3.07 5.34
N VAL A 26 11.82 3.01 4.11
CA VAL A 26 10.42 3.32 3.77
C VAL A 26 9.46 2.32 4.42
N GLN A 27 9.82 1.05 4.50
CA GLN A 27 9.02 0.03 5.16
C GLN A 27 8.97 0.19 6.68
N ILE A 28 10.14 0.20 7.32
CA ILE A 28 10.26 0.18 8.79
C ILE A 28 9.94 1.56 9.38
N LYS A 29 10.12 2.63 8.59
CA LYS A 29 9.86 4.02 8.98
C LYS A 29 10.59 4.36 10.29
N PRO A 30 11.93 4.48 10.26
CA PRO A 30 12.75 4.82 11.43
C PRO A 30 12.62 6.30 11.80
N PHE A 31 11.42 6.84 11.74
CA PHE A 31 11.08 8.21 12.10
C PHE A 31 10.40 8.20 13.47
N LYS A 32 10.52 9.30 14.21
CA LYS A 32 10.03 9.37 15.59
C LYS A 32 8.51 9.36 15.66
N TYR A 33 7.87 10.07 14.73
CA TYR A 33 6.43 10.29 14.75
C TYR A 33 5.68 9.52 13.65
N VAL A 34 6.41 8.83 12.77
CA VAL A 34 5.89 8.06 11.63
C VAL A 34 6.43 6.63 11.73
N GLY A 35 5.55 5.63 11.66
CA GLY A 35 5.87 4.20 11.83
C GLY A 35 5.48 3.63 13.19
N ASP A 36 5.97 2.43 13.51
CA ASP A 36 5.63 1.71 14.74
C ASP A 36 6.09 2.48 15.98
N ARG A 37 5.15 2.82 16.87
CA ARG A 37 5.43 3.58 18.11
C ARG A 37 5.84 2.69 19.27
N THR A 38 5.66 1.38 19.15
CA THR A 38 6.04 0.40 20.18
C THR A 38 7.55 0.14 20.21
N LEU A 39 8.24 0.45 19.10
CA LEU A 39 9.68 0.23 18.96
C LEU A 39 10.49 1.51 19.21
N SER A 40 11.59 1.36 19.95
CA SER A 40 12.57 2.43 20.12
C SER A 40 13.28 2.77 18.80
N GLN A 41 13.78 4.00 18.69
CA GLN A 41 14.51 4.44 17.49
C GLN A 41 15.72 3.54 17.18
N SER A 42 16.52 3.20 18.19
CA SER A 42 17.64 2.27 18.04
C SER A 42 17.17 0.91 17.50
N ARG A 43 16.08 0.37 18.04
CA ARG A 43 15.53 -0.92 17.61
C ARG A 43 15.06 -0.89 16.16
N LYS A 44 14.45 0.21 15.69
CA LYS A 44 14.08 0.38 14.28
C LYS A 44 15.30 0.33 13.35
N TRP A 45 16.40 0.97 13.75
CA TRP A 45 17.65 0.93 13.00
C TRP A 45 18.29 -0.46 13.00
N ASP A 46 18.27 -1.15 14.13
CA ASP A 46 18.77 -2.53 14.24
C ASP A 46 17.96 -3.48 13.33
N LEU A 47 16.64 -3.32 13.27
CA LEU A 47 15.78 -4.10 12.37
C LEU A 47 16.12 -3.88 10.90
N ILE A 48 16.41 -2.64 10.49
CA ILE A 48 16.84 -2.36 9.11
C ILE A 48 18.16 -3.08 8.82
N GLN A 49 19.12 -3.02 9.76
CA GLN A 49 20.42 -3.67 9.61
C GLN A 49 20.26 -5.20 9.53
N GLN A 50 19.44 -5.80 10.39
CA GLN A 50 19.16 -7.24 10.41
C GLN A 50 18.49 -7.70 9.11
N LYS A 51 17.48 -6.96 8.61
CA LYS A 51 16.84 -7.30 7.34
C LYS A 51 17.79 -7.20 6.15
N LEU A 52 18.71 -6.24 6.18
CA LEU A 52 19.72 -6.09 5.14
C LEU A 52 20.71 -7.27 5.15
N GLU A 53 21.12 -7.73 6.33
CA GLU A 53 21.96 -8.91 6.50
C GLU A 53 21.28 -10.18 5.99
N GLN A 54 20.03 -10.41 6.40
CA GLN A 54 19.21 -11.54 5.92
C GLN A 54 19.08 -11.55 4.40
N HIS A 55 18.87 -10.39 3.79
CA HIS A 55 18.76 -10.28 2.33
C HIS A 55 20.07 -10.65 1.62
N LYS A 56 21.22 -10.22 2.17
CA LYS A 56 22.54 -10.57 1.64
C LYS A 56 22.86 -12.05 1.78
N LEU A 57 22.44 -12.67 2.89
CA LEU A 57 22.57 -14.12 3.12
C LEU A 57 21.76 -14.93 2.11
N ARG A 58 20.49 -14.57 1.88
CA ARG A 58 19.61 -15.26 0.91
C ARG A 58 20.10 -15.11 -0.53
N SER A 59 20.69 -13.98 -0.88
CA SER A 59 21.16 -13.67 -2.24
C SER A 59 22.51 -14.33 -2.61
N HIS A 60 23.03 -15.26 -1.80
CA HIS A 60 24.30 -15.96 -2.02
C HIS A 60 25.47 -15.02 -2.36
N HIS A 61 25.53 -13.84 -1.71
CA HIS A 61 26.64 -12.90 -1.87
C HIS A 61 27.70 -13.15 -0.78
N PRO A 62 28.81 -13.86 -1.06
CA PRO A 62 29.64 -14.46 -0.03
C PRO A 62 30.64 -13.50 0.64
N ALA A 63 30.50 -12.18 0.46
CA ALA A 63 31.46 -11.20 0.97
C ALA A 63 30.83 -9.83 1.31
N GLY A 64 29.53 -9.80 1.58
CA GLY A 64 28.80 -8.55 1.77
C GLY A 64 28.97 -7.99 3.19
N VAL A 65 29.96 -7.11 3.41
CA VAL A 65 30.03 -6.31 4.64
C VAL A 65 28.66 -5.68 4.92
N VAL A 66 28.09 -6.00 6.08
CA VAL A 66 26.83 -5.42 6.55
C VAL A 66 27.14 -3.99 7.00
N PRO A 67 26.53 -2.96 6.39
CA PRO A 67 26.76 -1.59 6.80
C PRO A 67 26.22 -1.34 8.20
N THR A 68 26.99 -0.59 8.99
CA THR A 68 26.59 -0.16 10.34
C THR A 68 25.38 0.76 10.31
N VAL A 69 24.66 0.88 11.44
CA VAL A 69 23.59 1.89 11.63
C VAL A 69 24.01 3.29 11.16
N ARG A 70 25.22 3.74 11.51
CA ARG A 70 25.74 5.05 11.08
C ARG A 70 25.83 5.18 9.56
N THR A 71 26.11 4.09 8.86
CA THR A 71 26.15 4.06 7.41
C THR A 71 24.73 4.13 6.83
N LEU A 72 23.76 3.41 7.41
CA LEU A 72 22.34 3.48 7.04
C LEU A 72 21.80 4.92 7.21
N GLN A 73 22.05 5.52 8.36
CA GLN A 73 21.68 6.91 8.66
C GLN A 73 22.31 7.90 7.66
N ARG A 74 23.57 7.69 7.26
CA ARG A 74 24.23 8.53 6.24
C ARG A 74 23.60 8.35 4.86
N GLN A 75 23.18 7.14 4.49
CA GLN A 75 22.46 6.92 3.23
C GLN A 75 21.11 7.64 3.24
N MET A 76 20.37 7.56 4.35
CA MET A 76 19.12 8.30 4.52
C MET A 76 19.34 9.82 4.38
N ALA A 77 20.33 10.38 5.08
CA ALA A 77 20.63 11.81 5.01
C ALA A 77 21.02 12.25 3.59
N THR A 78 21.79 11.44 2.87
CA THR A 78 22.18 11.71 1.48
C THR A 78 20.96 11.66 0.55
N ALA A 79 20.06 10.70 0.75
CA ALA A 79 18.81 10.58 -0.01
C ALA A 79 17.89 11.79 0.22
N LEU A 80 17.74 12.23 1.47
CA LEU A 80 16.97 13.43 1.82
C LEU A 80 17.49 14.67 1.11
N GLN A 81 18.81 14.91 1.16
CA GLN A 81 19.42 16.06 0.47
C GLN A 81 19.17 16.03 -1.03
N ARG A 82 19.34 14.85 -1.66
CA ARG A 82 19.10 14.68 -3.10
C ARG A 82 17.65 14.88 -3.48
N ALA A 83 16.71 14.35 -2.70
CA ALA A 83 15.29 14.51 -2.92
C ALA A 83 14.91 15.99 -2.80
N GLN A 84 15.36 16.68 -1.74
CA GLN A 84 15.10 18.11 -1.52
C GLN A 84 15.57 18.98 -2.70
N HIS A 85 16.75 18.72 -3.26
CA HIS A 85 17.24 19.45 -4.42
C HIS A 85 16.41 19.24 -5.70
N ARG A 86 15.70 18.11 -5.83
CA ARG A 86 14.84 17.81 -7.00
C ARG A 86 13.39 18.24 -6.79
N HIS A 87 12.99 18.50 -5.56
CA HIS A 87 11.60 18.70 -5.15
C HIS A 87 11.06 20.12 -5.45
N GLN A 88 11.15 20.56 -6.70
CA GLN A 88 10.69 21.88 -7.18
C GLN A 88 9.89 21.75 -8.48
N THR A 89 8.80 20.99 -8.46
CA THR A 89 7.88 20.89 -9.60
C THR A 89 6.48 21.37 -9.22
N ASP A 90 5.91 22.25 -10.05
CA ASP A 90 4.65 22.97 -9.83
C ASP A 90 3.38 22.09 -9.80
N HIS A 91 3.51 20.75 -9.96
CA HIS A 91 2.41 19.79 -10.00
C HIS A 91 2.62 18.61 -9.03
N TYR A 92 3.16 18.88 -7.86
CA TYR A 92 3.39 17.86 -6.85
C TYR A 92 2.11 17.49 -6.09
N VAL A 93 1.76 16.20 -6.11
CA VAL A 93 0.68 15.61 -5.29
C VAL A 93 1.33 14.86 -4.11
N PRO A 94 1.11 15.27 -2.85
CA PRO A 94 1.69 14.61 -1.69
C PRO A 94 1.29 13.13 -1.58
N PHE A 95 2.22 12.27 -1.15
CA PHE A 95 1.98 10.85 -0.82
C PHE A 95 1.64 9.95 -2.00
N LEU A 96 1.67 10.47 -3.24
CA LEU A 96 1.38 9.67 -4.43
C LEU A 96 2.42 8.55 -4.63
N VAL A 97 3.68 8.80 -4.26
CA VAL A 97 4.79 7.84 -4.40
C VAL A 97 4.55 6.53 -3.66
N PHE A 98 3.74 6.54 -2.60
CA PHE A 98 3.42 5.33 -1.82
C PHE A 98 2.45 4.39 -2.54
N THR A 99 1.70 4.87 -3.54
CA THR A 99 0.73 4.03 -4.27
C THR A 99 1.39 3.12 -5.31
N THR A 100 2.59 3.48 -5.78
CA THR A 100 3.33 2.76 -6.83
C THR A 100 4.62 2.12 -6.29
N LEU A 101 4.87 2.21 -4.98
CA LEU A 101 6.12 1.80 -4.37
C LEU A 101 6.22 0.27 -4.28
N SER A 102 7.28 -0.28 -4.84
CA SER A 102 7.57 -1.70 -4.88
C SER A 102 9.07 -1.94 -4.70
N ARG A 103 9.48 -3.20 -4.51
CA ARG A 103 10.90 -3.57 -4.34
C ARG A 103 11.76 -3.21 -5.56
N SER A 104 11.16 -3.09 -6.74
CA SER A 104 11.82 -2.71 -7.99
C SER A 104 11.75 -1.21 -8.29
N SER A 105 11.16 -0.40 -7.40
CA SER A 105 11.02 1.05 -7.61
C SER A 105 12.37 1.72 -7.90
N PRO A 106 12.38 2.75 -8.77
CA PRO A 106 13.58 3.49 -9.08
C PRO A 106 14.09 4.22 -7.83
N LEU A 107 15.40 4.49 -7.80
CA LEU A 107 16.04 5.14 -6.65
C LEU A 107 15.42 6.52 -6.37
N VAL A 108 15.00 7.23 -7.41
CA VAL A 108 14.38 8.55 -7.31
C VAL A 108 13.11 8.50 -6.47
N ASP A 109 12.22 7.54 -6.74
CA ASP A 109 10.95 7.38 -6.02
C ASP A 109 11.20 6.99 -4.55
N LEU A 110 12.22 6.15 -4.29
CA LEU A 110 12.63 5.82 -2.93
C LEU A 110 13.18 7.04 -2.17
N GLU A 111 13.99 7.87 -2.82
CA GLU A 111 14.50 9.12 -2.24
C GLU A 111 13.35 10.08 -1.92
N LEU A 112 12.35 10.20 -2.81
CA LEU A 112 11.14 11.00 -2.60
C LEU A 112 10.28 10.47 -1.45
N ALA A 113 10.02 9.17 -1.39
CA ALA A 113 9.26 8.54 -0.31
C ALA A 113 9.91 8.77 1.07
N VAL A 114 11.24 8.68 1.14
CA VAL A 114 11.99 8.98 2.38
C VAL A 114 11.81 10.45 2.78
N LEU A 115 11.81 11.37 1.82
CA LEU A 115 11.56 12.79 2.08
C LEU A 115 10.13 13.06 2.56
N GLU A 116 9.13 12.43 1.96
CA GLU A 116 7.74 12.57 2.39
C GLU A 116 7.51 12.04 3.82
N LEU A 117 8.08 10.89 4.18
CA LEU A 117 8.02 10.37 5.56
C LEU A 117 8.72 11.29 6.56
N TYR A 118 9.85 11.88 6.16
CA TYR A 118 10.58 12.83 6.98
C TYR A 118 9.75 14.10 7.22
N ASN A 119 9.21 14.69 6.17
CA ASN A 119 8.36 15.89 6.24
C ASN A 119 7.11 15.62 7.09
N LEU A 120 6.48 14.46 6.92
CA LEU A 120 5.34 14.03 7.72
C LEU A 120 5.72 13.90 9.21
N SER A 121 6.90 13.33 9.51
CA SER A 121 7.39 13.24 10.89
C SER A 121 7.64 14.61 11.52
N GLU A 122 8.17 15.57 10.77
CA GLU A 122 8.34 16.95 11.26
C GLU A 122 7.00 17.69 11.40
N ALA A 123 6.02 17.42 10.53
CA ALA A 123 4.67 17.97 10.64
C ALA A 123 3.95 17.49 11.91
N TYR A 124 4.11 16.21 12.28
CA TYR A 124 3.61 15.68 13.56
C TYR A 124 4.35 16.27 14.78
N LYS A 125 5.67 16.47 14.67
CA LYS A 125 6.49 17.07 15.74
C LYS A 125 6.09 18.51 16.03
N THR A 126 5.79 19.28 14.98
CA THR A 126 5.42 20.70 15.06
C THR A 126 3.93 20.90 15.32
N GLY A 127 3.13 19.83 15.31
CA GLY A 127 1.68 19.90 15.50
C GLY A 127 0.92 20.46 14.29
N GLN A 128 1.58 20.61 13.13
CA GLN A 128 0.93 21.04 11.88
C GLN A 128 -0.03 19.99 11.32
N THR A 129 0.19 18.71 11.63
CA THR A 129 -0.72 17.61 11.28
C THR A 129 -1.20 16.89 12.53
N VAL A 130 -2.53 16.84 12.72
CA VAL A 130 -3.19 16.15 13.84
C VAL A 130 -4.20 15.17 13.26
N GLY A 131 -3.97 13.86 13.43
CA GLY A 131 -4.82 12.82 12.84
C GLY A 131 -4.05 11.52 12.53
N PRO A 132 -4.76 10.46 12.11
CA PRO A 132 -4.15 9.20 11.70
C PRO A 132 -3.20 9.40 10.50
N LEU A 133 -2.23 8.50 10.36
CA LEU A 133 -1.32 8.50 9.21
C LEU A 133 -2.12 8.41 7.90
N PRO A 134 -1.71 9.12 6.83
CA PRO A 134 -2.36 8.98 5.53
C PRO A 134 -2.47 7.51 5.14
N GLU A 135 -3.62 7.12 4.59
CA GLU A 135 -3.94 5.73 4.27
C GLU A 135 -2.91 5.12 3.32
N GLN A 136 -2.41 5.91 2.38
CA GLN A 136 -1.36 5.55 1.43
C GLN A 136 -0.05 5.20 2.14
N VAL A 137 0.30 5.93 3.21
CA VAL A 137 1.49 5.65 4.03
C VAL A 137 1.27 4.42 4.91
N SER A 138 0.05 4.23 5.42
CA SER A 138 -0.31 3.11 6.29
C SER A 138 -0.32 1.78 5.51
N GLN A 139 -0.93 1.75 4.33
CA GLN A 139 -1.05 0.55 3.48
C GLN A 139 0.23 0.20 2.74
N ALA A 140 1.16 1.16 2.56
CA ALA A 140 2.20 1.08 1.52
C ALA A 140 3.02 -0.21 1.49
N LEU A 141 3.20 -0.97 2.60
CA LEU A 141 4.09 -2.15 2.60
C LEU A 141 3.84 -3.15 3.75
N GLU A 142 2.60 -3.42 4.14
CA GLU A 142 2.31 -4.56 5.05
C GLU A 142 2.40 -5.92 4.33
N GLY A 143 2.49 -5.94 3.00
CA GLY A 143 2.15 -7.13 2.20
C GLY A 143 3.24 -8.15 1.84
N ASP A 144 4.56 -7.93 2.03
CA ASP A 144 5.51 -8.82 1.32
C ASP A 144 6.85 -9.15 2.01
N LEU A 145 6.99 -8.97 3.33
CA LEU A 145 8.17 -9.46 4.08
C LEU A 145 7.87 -9.98 5.50
N LEU A 146 6.63 -9.92 5.99
CA LEU A 146 6.27 -10.50 7.28
C LEU A 146 5.98 -12.01 7.20
N ALA A 147 5.83 -12.57 6.00
CA ALA A 147 5.58 -14.00 5.79
C ALA A 147 6.80 -14.91 6.03
N ASP A 148 7.98 -14.33 6.29
CA ASP A 148 9.26 -15.07 6.32
C ASP A 148 10.07 -14.83 7.61
N VAL A 149 9.39 -14.34 8.66
CA VAL A 149 9.99 -14.24 9.99
C VAL A 149 9.69 -15.52 10.76
N ASP A 150 10.46 -16.57 10.46
CA ASP A 150 10.90 -17.49 11.51
C ASP A 150 11.81 -16.69 12.43
N LEU A 151 11.22 -16.14 13.48
CA LEU A 151 11.91 -15.60 14.65
C LEU A 151 12.54 -16.79 15.38
N GLU A 152 13.68 -17.28 14.91
CA GLU A 152 14.65 -17.90 15.80
C GLU A 152 15.20 -16.78 16.70
N LEU A 153 14.46 -16.52 17.78
CA LEU A 153 14.95 -15.81 18.96
C LEU A 153 16.11 -16.62 19.53
N PRO A 154 17.22 -15.99 19.97
CA PRO A 154 18.25 -16.71 20.71
C PRO A 154 17.61 -17.34 21.94
N GLU A 155 17.79 -18.65 22.09
CA GLU A 155 17.27 -19.45 23.20
C GLU A 155 17.75 -18.89 24.55
N SER A 156 16.91 -18.06 25.16
CA SER A 156 16.87 -17.93 26.61
C SER A 156 15.74 -18.84 27.09
N GLU A 157 16.12 -19.93 27.75
CA GLU A 157 15.21 -20.99 28.25
C GLU A 157 13.88 -20.42 28.78
N PRO A 158 12.73 -20.72 28.14
CA PRO A 158 11.46 -20.39 28.71
C PRO A 158 11.19 -21.36 29.86
N THR A 159 10.99 -20.81 31.04
CA THR A 159 10.52 -21.54 32.22
C THR A 159 9.28 -22.34 31.80
N ARG A 160 9.27 -23.67 32.04
CA ARG A 160 8.27 -24.64 31.56
C ARG A 160 6.80 -24.19 31.64
N ALA A 161 6.45 -23.30 32.58
CA ALA A 161 5.11 -22.74 32.75
C ALA A 161 4.61 -21.88 31.57
N HIS A 162 5.48 -21.25 30.76
CA HIS A 162 5.05 -20.36 29.66
C HIS A 162 4.69 -21.11 28.36
N SER A 163 5.28 -22.29 28.14
CA SER A 163 4.98 -23.14 26.98
C SER A 163 3.55 -23.69 27.06
N ASP A 164 3.14 -24.13 28.25
CA ASP A 164 1.82 -24.71 28.47
C ASP A 164 0.70 -23.68 28.23
N VAL A 165 0.93 -22.41 28.58
CA VAL A 165 -0.02 -21.30 28.37
C VAL A 165 -0.18 -20.96 26.88
N LEU A 166 0.92 -20.93 26.13
CA LEU A 166 0.88 -20.65 24.68
C LEU A 166 0.25 -21.79 23.89
N ASP A 167 0.52 -23.05 24.28
CA ASP A 167 -0.10 -24.21 23.68
C ASP A 167 -1.60 -24.31 24.02
N HIS A 168 -2.01 -23.91 25.24
CA HIS A 168 -3.43 -23.82 25.60
C HIS A 168 -4.15 -22.69 24.85
N LEU A 169 -3.53 -21.52 24.70
CA LEU A 169 -4.09 -20.43 23.90
C LEU A 169 -4.26 -20.82 22.42
N ARG A 170 -3.28 -21.53 21.84
CA ARG A 170 -3.39 -22.06 20.48
C ARG A 170 -4.53 -23.07 20.35
N ARG A 171 -4.70 -23.98 21.31
CA ARG A 171 -5.80 -24.95 21.31
C ARG A 171 -7.17 -24.29 21.48
N SER A 172 -7.30 -23.30 22.38
CA SER A 172 -8.56 -22.58 22.58
C SER A 172 -8.96 -21.67 21.42
N LEU A 173 -8.01 -21.18 20.61
CA LEU A 173 -8.30 -20.33 19.45
C LEU A 173 -8.63 -21.11 18.17
N LEU A 174 -8.24 -22.39 18.09
CA LEU A 174 -8.47 -23.26 16.93
C LEU A 174 -9.77 -24.06 17.00
N LEU A 175 -10.41 -24.15 18.17
CA LEU A 175 -11.66 -24.89 18.37
C LEU A 175 -12.80 -23.89 18.60
N GLY A 176 -13.83 -23.98 17.75
CA GLY A 176 -14.96 -23.07 17.68
C GLY A 176 -15.79 -22.94 18.97
N PRO A 177 -16.82 -22.07 18.95
CA PRO A 177 -17.49 -21.53 20.15
C PRO A 177 -18.28 -22.53 21.02
N ASP A 178 -18.32 -23.83 20.69
CA ASP A 178 -19.24 -24.80 21.29
C ASP A 178 -18.58 -25.80 22.27
N ARG A 179 -17.50 -25.42 22.98
CA ARG A 179 -16.99 -26.25 24.09
C ARG A 179 -16.87 -25.52 25.42
N ASP A 180 -17.53 -26.16 26.38
CA ASP A 180 -17.61 -26.02 27.83
C ASP A 180 -16.40 -25.29 28.46
N ASP A 181 -16.68 -24.19 29.17
CA ASP A 181 -15.73 -23.25 29.78
C ASP A 181 -14.95 -23.83 30.98
N SER A 182 -14.97 -25.15 31.19
CA SER A 182 -14.46 -25.78 32.42
C SER A 182 -12.94 -25.99 32.48
N GLU A 183 -12.16 -25.60 31.46
CA GLU A 183 -10.70 -25.85 31.44
C GLU A 183 -9.84 -24.60 31.10
N VAL A 184 -10.35 -23.38 31.28
CA VAL A 184 -9.51 -22.18 31.17
C VAL A 184 -8.99 -21.80 32.56
N PRO A 185 -7.67 -21.80 32.81
CA PRO A 185 -7.11 -21.35 34.08
C PRO A 185 -7.59 -19.93 34.43
N GLU A 186 -8.03 -19.69 35.67
CA GLU A 186 -8.59 -18.40 36.12
C GLU A 186 -7.66 -17.21 35.82
N SER A 187 -6.35 -17.43 35.81
CA SER A 187 -5.34 -16.41 35.48
C SER A 187 -5.36 -15.95 34.02
N VAL A 188 -5.86 -16.77 33.10
CA VAL A 188 -5.85 -16.52 31.65
C VAL A 188 -7.26 -16.23 31.11
N ALA A 189 -8.31 -16.60 31.87
CA ALA A 189 -9.70 -16.30 31.57
C ALA A 189 -10.01 -14.85 31.12
N PRO A 190 -9.50 -13.79 31.79
CA PRO A 190 -9.78 -12.41 31.35
C PRO A 190 -9.10 -12.06 30.01
N ILE A 191 -7.92 -12.63 29.74
CA ILE A 191 -7.19 -12.43 28.48
C ILE A 191 -7.94 -13.11 27.33
N VAL A 192 -8.36 -14.36 27.54
CA VAL A 192 -9.14 -15.12 26.56
C VAL A 192 -10.48 -14.45 26.27
N SER A 193 -11.18 -13.97 27.29
CA SER A 193 -12.43 -13.21 27.12
C SER A 193 -12.23 -11.95 26.26
N ARG A 194 -11.15 -11.20 26.51
CA ARG A 194 -10.84 -10.00 25.73
C ARG A 194 -10.48 -10.33 24.28
N ILE A 195 -9.75 -11.42 24.03
CA ILE A 195 -9.44 -11.88 22.67
C ILE A 195 -10.72 -12.31 21.94
N ARG A 196 -11.60 -13.09 22.58
CA ARG A 196 -12.90 -13.48 21.98
C ARG A 196 -13.74 -12.26 21.61
N MET A 197 -13.78 -11.26 22.48
CA MET A 197 -14.50 -10.00 22.21
C MET A 197 -13.93 -9.28 20.98
N VAL A 198 -12.60 -9.19 20.85
CA VAL A 198 -11.95 -8.57 19.67
C VAL A 198 -12.21 -9.37 18.40
N LEU A 199 -12.18 -10.70 18.48
CA LEU A 199 -12.49 -11.56 17.33
C LEU A 199 -13.95 -11.40 16.88
N GLU A 200 -14.89 -11.29 17.82
CA GLU A 200 -16.29 -11.07 17.51
C GLU A 200 -16.50 -9.68 16.88
N GLN A 201 -15.86 -8.63 17.41
CA GLN A 201 -15.87 -7.29 16.81
C GLN A 201 -15.28 -7.26 15.40
N ASN A 202 -14.20 -7.99 15.16
CA ASN A 202 -13.63 -8.13 13.82
C ASN A 202 -14.62 -8.85 12.89
N ARG A 203 -15.25 -9.92 13.37
CA ARG A 203 -16.25 -10.66 12.61
C ARG A 203 -17.44 -9.78 12.23
N THR A 204 -17.96 -8.98 13.16
CA THR A 204 -19.07 -8.04 12.86
C THR A 204 -18.64 -7.00 11.84
N PHE A 205 -17.43 -6.43 11.99
CA PHE A 205 -16.89 -5.45 11.04
C PHE A 205 -16.77 -6.02 9.63
N TYR A 206 -16.21 -7.23 9.47
CA TYR A 206 -16.12 -7.88 8.16
C TYR A 206 -17.49 -8.13 7.52
N ASN A 207 -18.48 -8.53 8.32
CA ASN A 207 -19.84 -8.72 7.82
C ASN A 207 -20.48 -7.40 7.36
N GLU A 208 -20.25 -6.30 8.09
CA GLU A 208 -20.70 -4.96 7.70
C GLU A 208 -20.04 -4.49 6.40
N CYS A 209 -18.73 -4.69 6.25
CA CYS A 209 -18.03 -4.37 5.00
C CYS A 209 -18.56 -5.17 3.81
N LEU A 210 -18.80 -6.47 3.99
CA LEU A 210 -19.38 -7.32 2.95
C LEU A 210 -20.80 -6.86 2.56
N LEU A 211 -21.60 -6.45 3.53
CA LEU A 211 -22.94 -5.92 3.28
C LEU A 211 -22.89 -4.60 2.50
N MET A 212 -22.02 -3.67 2.91
CA MET A 212 -21.77 -2.40 2.21
C MET A 212 -21.36 -2.62 0.75
N LEU A 213 -20.41 -3.54 0.50
CA LEU A 213 -19.97 -3.87 -0.85
C LEU A 213 -21.10 -4.44 -1.71
N ARG A 214 -21.95 -5.31 -1.14
CA ARG A 214 -23.13 -5.86 -1.84
C ARG A 214 -24.14 -4.76 -2.18
N LEU A 215 -24.42 -3.85 -1.25
CA LEU A 215 -25.33 -2.72 -1.48
C LEU A 215 -24.80 -1.78 -2.56
N GLN A 216 -23.51 -1.45 -2.52
CA GLN A 216 -22.87 -0.62 -3.53
C GLN A 216 -22.88 -1.28 -4.92
N SER A 217 -22.60 -2.59 -4.98
CA SER A 217 -22.68 -3.37 -6.22
C SER A 217 -24.09 -3.36 -6.82
N ALA A 218 -25.12 -3.56 -6.00
CA ALA A 218 -26.51 -3.48 -6.44
C ALA A 218 -26.88 -2.09 -6.97
N ALA A 219 -26.47 -1.03 -6.28
CA ALA A 219 -26.72 0.35 -6.72
C ALA A 219 -25.99 0.70 -8.03
N MET A 220 -24.77 0.19 -8.22
CA MET A 220 -24.03 0.37 -9.47
C MET A 220 -24.71 -0.36 -10.64
N ASN A 221 -25.19 -1.58 -10.43
CA ASN A 221 -25.92 -2.34 -11.44
C ASN A 221 -27.22 -1.63 -11.84
N GLU A 222 -27.97 -1.07 -10.88
CA GLU A 222 -29.19 -0.31 -11.18
C GLU A 222 -28.89 0.94 -12.03
N ARG A 223 -27.79 1.64 -11.75
CA ARG A 223 -27.36 2.79 -12.56
C ARG A 223 -26.92 2.37 -13.97
N LEU A 224 -26.29 1.22 -14.10
CA LEU A 224 -25.86 0.69 -15.39
C LEU A 224 -27.08 0.37 -16.27
N ILE A 225 -28.10 -0.30 -15.71
CA ILE A 225 -29.37 -0.57 -16.41
C ILE A 225 -30.03 0.74 -16.88
N LYS A 226 -30.10 1.77 -16.02
CA LYS A 226 -30.63 3.09 -16.40
C LYS A 226 -29.84 3.75 -17.53
N LEU A 227 -28.52 3.62 -17.53
CA LEU A 227 -27.68 4.14 -18.61
C LEU A 227 -27.91 3.39 -19.92
N GLU A 228 -28.07 2.07 -19.89
CA GLU A 228 -28.41 1.28 -21.08
C GLU A 228 -29.75 1.71 -21.66
N GLU A 229 -30.78 1.90 -20.83
CA GLU A 229 -32.09 2.40 -21.25
C GLU A 229 -31.99 3.78 -21.93
N LEU A 230 -31.21 4.70 -21.35
CA LEU A 230 -30.99 6.03 -21.92
C LEU A 230 -30.25 5.98 -23.26
N VAL A 231 -29.24 5.11 -23.38
CA VAL A 231 -28.51 4.92 -24.65
C VAL A 231 -29.44 4.37 -25.73
N ILE A 232 -30.27 3.38 -25.40
CA ILE A 232 -31.26 2.82 -26.34
C ILE A 232 -32.27 3.89 -26.75
N ALA A 233 -32.79 4.68 -25.80
CA ALA A 233 -33.73 5.76 -26.08
C ALA A 233 -33.10 6.83 -26.99
N SER A 234 -31.86 7.24 -26.69
CA SER A 234 -31.10 8.19 -27.51
C SER A 234 -30.88 7.64 -28.93
N GLY A 235 -30.54 6.35 -29.07
CA GLY A 235 -30.40 5.70 -30.38
C GLY A 235 -31.67 5.81 -31.21
N LYS A 236 -32.82 5.45 -30.63
CA LYS A 236 -34.13 5.57 -31.29
C LYS A 236 -34.45 7.01 -31.72
N THR A 237 -34.12 8.00 -30.89
CA THR A 237 -34.34 9.42 -31.27
C THR A 237 -33.45 9.87 -32.41
N MET A 238 -32.21 9.36 -32.50
CA MET A 238 -31.32 9.67 -33.61
C MET A 238 -31.78 8.99 -34.91
N ASP A 239 -32.27 7.76 -34.82
CA ASP A 239 -32.80 7.03 -35.97
C ASP A 239 -34.06 7.70 -36.54
N LEU A 240 -34.99 8.11 -35.66
CA LEU A 240 -36.17 8.88 -36.05
C LEU A 240 -35.78 10.17 -36.76
N ARG A 241 -34.84 10.93 -36.20
CA ARG A 241 -34.38 12.19 -36.79
C ARG A 241 -33.66 11.98 -38.12
N LYS A 242 -32.94 10.88 -38.27
CA LYS A 242 -32.32 10.50 -39.55
C LYS A 242 -33.38 10.19 -40.59
N GLN A 243 -34.43 9.47 -40.22
CA GLN A 243 -35.54 9.14 -41.12
C GLN A 243 -36.31 10.40 -41.57
N GLU A 244 -36.57 11.34 -40.67
CA GLU A 244 -37.19 12.63 -41.00
C GLU A 244 -36.36 13.41 -42.03
N LEU A 245 -35.04 13.48 -41.86
CA LEU A 245 -34.13 14.15 -42.80
C LEU A 245 -34.10 13.46 -44.17
N GLU A 246 -34.14 12.13 -44.22
CA GLU A 246 -34.20 11.37 -45.47
C GLU A 246 -35.52 11.62 -46.23
N ASP A 247 -36.64 11.70 -45.52
CA ASP A 247 -37.95 11.96 -46.11
C ASP A 247 -38.08 13.41 -46.60
N GLU A 248 -37.55 14.40 -45.86
CA GLU A 248 -37.45 15.79 -46.32
C GLU A 248 -36.60 15.90 -47.60
N PHE A 249 -35.48 15.18 -47.66
CA PHE A 249 -34.61 15.17 -48.83
C PHE A 249 -35.29 14.56 -50.06
N LYS A 250 -36.00 13.44 -49.89
CA LYS A 250 -36.82 12.81 -50.96
C LYS A 250 -37.89 13.77 -51.46
N GLN A 251 -38.62 14.42 -50.56
CA GLN A 251 -39.69 15.33 -50.94
C GLN A 251 -39.14 16.56 -51.69
N LYS A 252 -37.97 17.07 -51.29
CA LYS A 252 -37.31 18.18 -51.98
C LYS A 252 -36.84 17.79 -53.38
N THR A 253 -36.20 16.62 -53.52
CA THR A 253 -35.73 16.13 -54.82
C THR A 253 -36.88 15.83 -55.78
N GLU A 254 -38.01 15.34 -55.27
CA GLU A 254 -39.22 15.11 -56.07
C GLU A 254 -39.86 16.42 -56.54
N ARG A 255 -39.97 17.43 -55.66
CA ARG A 255 -40.39 18.79 -56.06
C ARG A 255 -39.49 19.36 -57.15
N GLU A 256 -38.18 19.23 -57.03
CA GLU A 256 -37.24 19.67 -58.06
C GLU A 256 -37.44 18.95 -59.40
N ARG A 257 -37.71 17.63 -59.38
CA ARG A 257 -38.03 16.88 -60.62
C ARG A 257 -39.31 17.38 -61.27
N VAL A 258 -40.38 17.60 -60.50
CA VAL A 258 -41.65 18.11 -61.02
C VAL A 258 -41.46 19.49 -61.62
N LEU A 259 -40.75 20.39 -60.95
CA LEU A 259 -40.44 21.73 -61.48
C LEU A 259 -39.65 21.66 -62.79
N ARG A 260 -38.64 20.77 -62.87
CA ARG A 260 -37.89 20.54 -64.12
C ARG A 260 -38.79 20.01 -65.25
N SER A 261 -39.69 19.09 -64.95
CA SER A 261 -40.66 18.56 -65.91
C SER A 261 -41.60 19.63 -66.45
N ILE A 262 -42.12 20.51 -65.57
CA ILE A 262 -43.00 21.61 -65.98
C ILE A 262 -42.25 22.61 -66.88
N LEU A 263 -41.01 22.96 -66.52
CA LEU A 263 -40.16 23.85 -67.33
C LEU A 263 -39.87 23.28 -68.73
N LEU A 264 -39.72 21.97 -68.86
CA LEU A 264 -39.52 21.31 -70.14
C LEU A 264 -40.78 21.25 -71.01
N LEU A 265 -41.98 21.36 -70.42
CA LEU A 265 -43.26 21.39 -71.15
C LEU A 265 -43.66 22.80 -71.61
N LEU A 266 -43.05 23.84 -71.04
CA LEU A 266 -43.32 25.26 -71.35
C LEU A 266 -42.35 25.87 -72.37
N ASN A 267 -41.28 25.16 -72.73
CA ASN A 267 -40.33 25.51 -73.79
C ASN A 267 -40.56 24.62 -75.02
#